data_AF-A0A364GK85-F1
#
_entry.id   AF-A0A364GK85-F1
#
_cell.length_a   1.000
_cell.length_b   1.000
_cell.length_c   1.000
_cell.angle_alpha   90.00
_cell.angle_beta   90.00
_cell.angle_gamma   90.00
#
_symmetry.space_group_name_H-M   'P 1'
#
loop_
_entity.id
_entity.type
_entity.pdbx_description
1 polymer ?
#
loop_
_entity_poly.entity_id
_entity_poly.type
_entity_poly.pdbx_seq_one_letter_code
_entity_poly.pdbx_strand_id
1 'polypeptide(L)' 'TTNAIESLHMQLRKIIKARGHFPSDEAALKLIWLALRNVVAKWTGSRHDWKSAMTQFALLYPERFNIGI' A
#
# COMPACT_ATOMS: atom_id res chain seq x y z
N THR A 1 -10.98 6.21 5.22
CA THR A 1 -10.02 7.11 5.90
C THR A 1 -8.86 7.38 4.96
N THR A 2 -8.38 8.62 4.87
CA THR A 2 -7.30 9.04 3.94
C THR A 2 -5.90 8.63 4.43
N ASN A 3 -5.81 8.18 5.67
CA ASN A 3 -4.56 7.92 6.39
C ASN A 3 -3.61 6.93 5.68
N ALA A 4 -4.12 5.95 4.92
CA ALA A 4 -3.25 4.96 4.27
C ALA A 4 -2.41 5.56 3.13
N ILE A 5 -3.05 6.34 2.25
CA ILE A 5 -2.40 6.99 1.11
C ILE A 5 -1.48 8.11 1.61
N GLU A 6 -1.96 8.91 2.57
CA GLU A 6 -1.15 9.99 3.16
C GLU A 6 0.08 9.46 3.89
N SER A 7 -0.04 8.35 4.64
CA SER A 7 1.10 7.69 5.30
C SER A 7 2.13 7.19 4.30
N LEU A 8 1.70 6.64 3.16
CA LEU A 8 2.60 6.23 2.08
C LEU A 8 3.34 7.44 1.48
N HIS A 9 2.60 8.50 1.13
CA HIS A 9 3.19 9.74 0.60
C HIS A 9 4.18 10.40 1.57
N MET A 10 3.90 10.36 2.88
CA MET A 10 4.80 10.88 3.89
C MET A 10 6.13 10.11 3.91
N GLN A 11 6.08 8.78 3.89
CA GLN A 11 7.27 7.93 3.88
C GLN A 11 8.11 8.12 2.63
N LEU A 12 7.48 8.19 1.44
CA LEU A 12 8.17 8.43 0.18
C LEU A 12 8.85 9.81 0.16
N ARG A 13 8.15 10.87 0.57
CA ARG A 13 8.71 12.23 0.65
C ARG A 13 9.93 12.30 1.57
N LYS A 14 9.91 11.59 2.70
CA LYS A 14 11.05 11.54 3.63
C LYS A 14 12.30 10.95 2.98
N ILE A 15 12.15 9.87 2.20
CA ILE A 15 13.25 9.18 1.52
C ILE A 15 13.79 10.03 0.37
N ILE A 16 12.91 10.64 -0.42
CA ILE A 16 13.30 11.51 -1.54
C ILE A 16 14.02 12.75 -1.03
N LYS A 17 13.52 13.40 0.04
CA LYS A 17 14.17 14.60 0.60
C LYS A 17 15.60 14.34 1.07
N ALA A 18 15.91 13.11 1.49
CA ALA A 18 17.28 12.72 1.87
C ALA A 18 18.23 12.56 0.67
N ARG A 19 17.71 12.50 -0.57
CA ARG A 19 18.46 12.37 -1.81
C ARG A 19 18.16 13.57 -2.72
N GLY A 20 18.99 14.62 -2.63
CA GLY A 20 18.77 15.88 -3.34
C GLY A 20 18.97 15.82 -4.87
N HIS A 21 19.82 14.92 -5.37
CA HIS A 21 20.06 14.72 -6.80
C HIS A 21 20.15 13.23 -7.13
N PHE A 22 19.64 12.86 -8.30
CA PHE A 22 19.71 11.50 -8.84
C PHE A 22 20.53 11.50 -10.13
N PRO A 23 21.44 10.52 -10.31
CA PRO A 23 22.29 10.44 -11.50
C PRO A 23 21.55 9.99 -12.77
N SER A 24 20.37 9.38 -12.62
CA SER A 24 19.46 9.03 -13.72
C SER A 24 18.04 8.76 -13.20
N ASP A 25 17.07 8.68 -14.10
CA ASP A 25 15.69 8.34 -13.78
C ASP A 25 15.58 6.91 -13.24
N GLU A 26 16.38 5.97 -13.74
CA GLU A 26 16.42 4.59 -13.23
C GLU A 26 16.91 4.54 -11.79
N ALA A 27 17.86 5.40 -11.40
CA ALA A 27 18.33 5.49 -10.03
C ALA A 27 17.22 6.00 -9.10
N ALA A 28 16.45 7.00 -9.54
CA ALA A 28 15.27 7.48 -8.81
C ALA A 28 14.19 6.40 -8.68
N LEU A 29 13.88 5.69 -9.78
CA LEU A 29 12.90 4.61 -9.81
C LEU A 29 13.29 3.46 -8.87
N LYS A 30 14.56 3.05 -8.88
CA LYS A 30 15.06 2.01 -7.96
C LYS A 30 14.90 2.41 -6.50
N LEU A 31 15.13 3.69 -6.15
CA LEU A 31 14.94 4.16 -4.78
C LEU A 31 13.46 4.09 -4.37
N ILE A 32 12.55 4.54 -5.23
CA ILE A 32 11.11 4.47 -4.97
C ILE A 32 10.68 3.01 -4.81
N TRP A 33 11.14 2.12 -5.69
CA TRP A 33 10.85 0.69 -5.60
C TRP A 33 11.33 0.07 -4.29
N LEU A 34 12.57 0.37 -3.86
CA LEU A 34 13.11 -0.11 -2.59
C LEU A 34 12.30 0.42 -1.39
N ALA A 35 11.89 1.68 -1.44
CA ALA A 35 11.04 2.28 -0.42
C ALA A 35 9.69 1.57 -0.32
N LEU A 36 9.00 1.37 -1.45
CA LEU A 36 7.73 0.65 -1.52
C LEU A 36 7.86 -0.78 -1.01
N ARG A 37 8.91 -1.50 -1.43
CA ARG A 37 9.18 -2.87 -0.98
C ARG A 37 9.31 -2.94 0.55
N ASN A 38 10.02 -1.99 1.15
CA ASN A 38 10.18 -1.93 2.61
C ASN A 38 8.88 -1.58 3.33
N VAL A 39 8.02 -0.74 2.73
CA VAL A 39 6.69 -0.41 3.26
C VAL A 39 5.80 -1.66 3.24
N VAL A 40 5.75 -2.37 2.11
CA VAL A 40 4.96 -3.59 1.95
C VAL A 40 5.43 -4.68 2.92
N ALA A 41 6.74 -4.84 3.11
CA ALA A 41 7.29 -5.81 4.07
C ALA A 41 6.87 -5.55 5.53
N LYS A 42 6.60 -4.29 5.88
CA LYS A 42 6.11 -3.89 7.21
C LYS A 42 4.58 -3.94 7.32
N TRP A 43 3.88 -4.10 6.20
CA TRP A 43 2.43 -4.12 6.17
C TRP A 43 1.93 -5.50 6.61
N THR A 44 2.07 -5.78 7.89
CA THR A 44 1.70 -7.05 8.50
C THR A 44 0.42 -6.88 9.32
N GLY A 45 -0.61 -7.67 9.01
CA GLY A 45 -1.85 -7.73 9.79
C GLY A 45 -3.12 -7.58 8.95
N SER A 46 -4.18 -8.28 9.35
CA SER A 46 -5.51 -8.05 8.81
C SER A 46 -6.02 -6.69 9.28
N ARG A 47 -6.62 -5.90 8.38
CA ARG A 47 -7.29 -4.68 8.80
C ARG A 47 -8.43 -5.03 9.76
N HIS A 48 -8.58 -4.25 10.83
CA HIS A 48 -9.70 -4.41 11.75
C HIS A 48 -11.02 -4.46 10.94
N ASP A 49 -11.88 -5.40 11.31
CA ASP A 49 -13.19 -5.65 10.69
C ASP A 49 -13.18 -6.16 9.24
N TRP A 50 -12.03 -6.56 8.71
CA TRP A 50 -11.94 -7.09 7.34
C TRP A 50 -12.91 -8.25 7.08
N LYS A 51 -13.09 -9.16 8.05
CA LYS A 51 -14.03 -10.27 7.94
C LYS A 51 -15.48 -9.80 7.77
N SER A 52 -15.89 -8.76 8.49
CA SER A 52 -17.24 -8.19 8.37
C SER A 52 -17.44 -7.52 7.00
N ALA A 53 -16.43 -6.76 6.55
CA ALA A 53 -16.45 -6.15 5.22
C ALA A 53 -16.52 -7.19 4.09
N MET A 54 -15.80 -8.32 4.22
CA MET A 54 -15.86 -9.42 3.24
C MET A 54 -17.27 -9.98 3.07
N THR A 55 -18.02 -10.18 4.16
CA THR A 55 -19.41 -10.62 4.11
C THR A 55 -20.29 -9.63 3.32
N GLN A 56 -20.11 -8.33 3.55
CA GLN A 56 -20.83 -7.30 2.81
C GLN A 56 -20.48 -7.32 1.32
N PHE A 57 -19.20 -7.51 0.97
CA PHE A 57 -18.79 -7.60 -0.44
C PHE A 57 -19.36 -8.83 -1.15
N ALA A 58 -19.43 -9.98 -0.48
CA ALA A 58 -20.05 -11.17 -1.07
C ALA A 58 -21.54 -11.02 -1.31
N LEU A 59 -22.26 -10.32 -0.42
CA LEU A 59 -23.69 -10.03 -0.61
C LEU A 59 -23.91 -9.08 -1.78
N LEU A 60 -23.09 -8.03 -1.90
CA LEU A 60 -23.24 -7.01 -2.94
C LEU A 60 -22.73 -7.46 -4.32
N TYR A 61 -21.74 -8.35 -4.36
CA TYR A 61 -21.07 -8.79 -5.59
C TYR A 61 -20.92 -10.32 -5.67
N PRO A 62 -22.03 -11.09 -5.59
CA PRO A 62 -21.97 -12.55 -5.49
C PRO A 62 -21.26 -13.22 -6.68
N GLU A 63 -21.42 -12.67 -7.89
CA GLU A 63 -20.78 -13.19 -9.11
C GLU A 63 -19.26 -12.94 -9.19
N ARG A 64 -18.72 -12.06 -8.34
CA ARG A 64 -17.30 -11.64 -8.39
C ARG A 64 -16.54 -11.97 -7.12
N PHE A 65 -17.25 -12.17 -6.01
CA PHE A 65 -16.65 -12.35 -4.70
C PHE A 65 -17.40 -13.43 -3.92
N ASN A 66 -16.98 -14.68 -4.10
CA ASN A 66 -17.52 -15.82 -3.36
C ASN A 66 -16.57 -16.18 -2.21
N ILE A 67 -17.08 -16.21 -0.97
CA ILE A 67 -16.28 -16.52 0.22
C ILE A 67 -16.08 -18.04 0.38
N GLY A 68 -16.63 -18.86 -0.52
CA GLY A 68 -16.44 -20.32 -0.49
C GLY A 68 -16.94 -20.93 0.81
N ILE A 69 -18.06 -20.42 1.31
CA ILE A 69 -18.84 -21.06 2.38
C ILE A 69 -19.56 -22.27 1.79
#